data_AF-A0A3D2JSU3-F1
#
_entry.id   AF-A0A3D2JSU3-F1
#
_cell.length_a   1.000
_cell.length_b   1.000
_cell.length_c   1.000
_cell.angle_alpha   90.00
_cell.angle_beta   90.00
_cell.angle_gamma   90.00
#
_symmetry.space_group_name_H-M   'P 1'
#
loop_
_entity.id
_entity.type
_entity.pdbx_description
1 polymer ?
#
loop_
_entity_poly.entity_id
_entity_poly.type
_entity_poly.pdbx_seq_one_letter_code
_entity_poly.pdbx_strand_id
1 'polypeptide(L)'
;MLARALLLSLMILATSCNQLATPPPPPAVEYPQVGDVSLLIAPQSPAEVQLLDIGIVVFDNIEDPAATQTYGDRVFAEVRDKEIRYLPFLLRNTLIESQQWGAVRVLPLADPSVDLLVSGTILVSNGTDLALQIKVRDSTGRSWLEKVYGDTAYLADYPENTRFTAGNPFNPAAHTEPYLDLYEQISNDLLAVRVLFTAAEMQNIRDVSRLVYANDLSPESFGHMLEQDSNGQLQVISLPAENDPMLARVEDMRLRHHVFIDTVDEYYEALHDEMQQAYVMWRRHAYDQEEQEGALAPEPISQDFFSSSSGYLTMTQRYNRFRWSKIYQQEFRELAAGFNQELAPAILELNEQVHGLSGTMKEQYIQWRRILRQLFELETGDA
;
A
#
# COMPACT_ATOMS: atom_id res chain seq x y z
N MET A 1 -4.07 71.63 64.12
CA MET A 1 -4.94 72.21 63.09
C MET A 1 -5.08 71.21 61.95
N LEU A 2 -6.31 71.03 61.48
CA LEU A 2 -6.75 70.12 60.44
C LEU A 2 -6.09 70.39 59.08
N ALA A 3 -5.88 69.35 58.26
CA ALA A 3 -6.67 69.13 57.04
C ALA A 3 -6.29 67.81 56.32
N ARG A 4 -7.33 67.09 55.90
CA ARG A 4 -7.37 65.84 55.13
C ARG A 4 -7.07 66.04 53.64
N ALA A 5 -6.82 64.91 52.94
CA ALA A 5 -7.15 64.55 51.54
C ALA A 5 -5.90 64.09 50.76
N LEU A 6 -5.88 63.04 49.92
CA LEU A 6 -6.80 62.00 49.50
C LEU A 6 -5.90 60.97 48.75
N LEU A 7 -6.08 59.67 48.97
CA LEU A 7 -5.41 58.63 48.17
C LEU A 7 -6.00 58.58 46.75
N LEU A 8 -5.15 58.50 45.73
CA LEU A 8 -5.53 57.90 44.44
C LEU A 8 -4.41 56.98 43.94
N SER A 9 -4.72 55.69 43.99
CA SER A 9 -3.96 54.54 43.49
C SER A 9 -3.94 54.50 41.97
N LEU A 10 -2.75 54.53 41.37
CA LEU A 10 -2.54 54.35 39.93
C LEU A 10 -2.39 52.84 39.62
N MET A 11 -3.44 52.23 39.08
CA MET A 11 -3.43 50.85 38.57
C MET A 11 -2.59 50.79 37.28
N ILE A 12 -1.48 50.05 37.33
CA ILE A 12 -0.72 49.64 36.14
C ILE A 12 -1.38 48.37 35.60
N LEU A 13 -2.08 48.50 34.47
CA LEU A 13 -2.57 47.37 33.69
C LEU A 13 -1.36 46.67 33.05
N ALA A 14 -0.89 45.60 33.69
CA ALA A 14 0.02 44.65 33.07
C ALA A 14 -0.78 43.86 32.02
N THR A 15 -0.64 44.22 30.75
CA THR A 15 -1.08 43.39 29.63
C THR A 15 -0.16 42.18 29.54
N SER A 16 -0.59 41.07 30.12
CA SER A 16 0.03 39.77 29.92
C SER A 16 0.05 39.45 28.42
N CYS A 17 1.21 39.54 27.78
CA CYS A 17 1.43 38.90 26.49
C CYS A 17 1.34 37.40 26.72
N ASN A 18 0.16 36.82 26.47
CA ASN A 18 0.06 35.38 26.23
C ASN A 18 0.86 35.11 24.95
N GLN A 19 2.08 34.59 25.11
CA GLN A 19 2.75 33.86 24.05
C GLN A 19 1.79 32.75 23.64
N LEU A 20 1.19 32.89 22.44
CA LEU A 20 0.59 31.78 21.72
C LEU A 20 1.73 30.80 21.44
N ALA A 21 2.00 29.93 22.41
CA ALA A 21 2.81 28.74 22.17
C ALA A 21 2.04 27.94 21.12
N THR A 22 2.57 27.91 19.90
CA THR A 22 2.12 26.94 18.91
C THR A 22 2.29 25.57 19.55
N PRO A 23 1.24 24.72 19.57
CA PRO A 23 1.39 23.37 20.09
C PRO A 23 2.58 22.72 19.37
N PRO A 24 3.44 21.99 20.11
CA PRO A 24 4.52 21.25 19.45
C PRO A 24 3.89 20.35 18.38
N PRO A 25 4.54 20.21 17.21
CA PRO A 25 4.06 19.25 16.21
C PRO A 25 3.91 17.88 16.91
N PRO A 26 2.85 17.12 16.58
CA PRO A 26 2.69 15.79 17.12
C PRO A 26 3.99 14.99 16.90
N PRO A 27 4.43 14.20 17.89
CA PRO A 27 5.64 13.41 17.73
C PRO A 27 5.52 12.53 16.49
N ALA A 28 6.55 12.53 15.64
CA ALA A 28 6.61 11.65 14.49
C ALA A 28 6.44 10.20 14.99
N VAL A 29 5.51 9.46 14.39
CA VAL A 29 5.38 8.03 14.66
C VAL A 29 6.57 7.36 13.98
N GLU A 30 7.51 6.86 14.77
CA GLU A 30 8.67 6.15 14.24
C GLU A 30 8.27 4.73 13.82
N TYR A 31 8.56 4.38 12.56
CA TYR A 31 8.37 3.04 12.02
C TYR A 31 9.72 2.28 11.93
N PRO A 32 9.73 0.95 12.09
CA PRO A 32 10.95 0.15 11.95
C PRO A 32 11.53 0.28 10.53
N GLN A 33 12.77 0.73 10.42
CA GLN A 33 13.45 0.94 9.13
C GLN A 33 14.10 -0.35 8.62
N VAL A 34 13.91 -0.68 7.34
CA VAL A 34 14.46 -1.89 6.70
C VAL A 34 15.95 -1.78 6.39
N GLY A 35 16.45 -0.57 6.09
CA GLY A 35 17.84 -0.34 5.64
C GLY A 35 18.10 -0.88 4.24
N ASP A 36 19.37 -0.92 3.82
CA ASP A 36 19.75 -1.47 2.50
C ASP A 36 19.54 -3.00 2.49
N VAL A 37 18.71 -3.48 1.56
CA VAL A 37 18.37 -4.89 1.41
C VAL A 37 18.78 -5.36 0.01
N SER A 38 18.92 -6.67 -0.15
CA SER A 38 19.14 -7.26 -1.47
C SER A 38 18.22 -8.46 -1.61
N LEU A 39 17.51 -8.52 -2.73
CA LEU A 39 16.57 -9.59 -3.03
C LEU A 39 17.25 -10.97 -3.06
N LEU A 40 16.69 -11.93 -2.32
CA LEU A 40 17.14 -13.32 -2.35
C LEU A 40 16.51 -14.09 -3.52
N ILE A 41 17.20 -14.06 -4.66
CA ILE A 41 16.78 -14.78 -5.87
C ILE A 41 17.11 -16.28 -5.76
N ALA A 42 16.18 -17.13 -6.16
CA ALA A 42 16.38 -18.57 -6.17
C ALA A 42 17.51 -18.97 -7.14
N PRO A 43 18.58 -19.65 -6.68
CA PRO A 43 19.67 -20.06 -7.58
C PRO A 43 19.25 -21.19 -8.54
N GLN A 44 18.19 -21.91 -8.19
CA GLN A 44 17.54 -22.96 -8.99
C GLN A 44 16.06 -22.99 -8.63
N SER A 45 15.22 -23.47 -9.55
CA SER A 45 13.79 -23.61 -9.32
C SER A 45 13.51 -24.45 -8.06
N PRO A 46 12.70 -23.95 -7.11
CA PRO A 46 12.26 -24.70 -5.93
C PRO A 46 11.52 -25.99 -6.31
N ALA A 47 11.39 -26.91 -5.35
CA ALA A 47 10.55 -28.09 -5.55
C ALA A 47 9.08 -27.69 -5.72
N GLU A 48 8.30 -28.48 -6.47
CA GLU A 48 6.90 -28.17 -6.79
C GLU A 48 6.04 -27.88 -5.55
N VAL A 49 6.22 -28.67 -4.48
CA VAL A 49 5.53 -28.46 -3.20
C VAL A 49 5.85 -27.12 -2.54
N GLN A 50 6.97 -26.48 -2.88
CA GLN A 50 7.40 -25.19 -2.33
C GLN A 50 6.91 -23.99 -3.17
N LEU A 51 6.43 -24.22 -4.39
CA LEU A 51 5.93 -23.20 -5.31
C LEU A 51 4.48 -22.83 -4.97
N LEU A 52 4.29 -22.17 -3.83
CA LEU A 52 2.98 -21.71 -3.38
C LEU A 52 2.51 -20.51 -4.22
N ASP A 53 1.24 -20.52 -4.63
CA ASP A 53 0.61 -19.41 -5.34
C ASP A 53 0.24 -18.29 -4.34
N ILE A 54 0.57 -17.05 -4.69
CA ILE A 54 0.38 -15.87 -3.83
C ILE A 54 -0.66 -14.93 -4.44
N GLY A 55 -1.69 -14.61 -3.65
CA GLY A 55 -2.61 -13.50 -3.94
C GLY A 55 -2.29 -12.29 -3.07
N ILE A 56 -2.00 -11.15 -3.69
CA ILE A 56 -1.78 -9.88 -3.00
C ILE A 56 -3.04 -9.03 -3.15
N VAL A 57 -3.79 -8.87 -2.07
CA VAL A 57 -4.97 -8.01 -2.09
C VAL A 57 -4.52 -6.56 -2.21
N VAL A 58 -5.25 -5.74 -2.98
CA VAL A 58 -5.11 -4.28 -2.95
C VAL A 58 -5.06 -3.80 -1.49
N PHE A 59 -4.18 -2.84 -1.22
CA PHE A 59 -3.95 -2.42 0.16
C PHE A 59 -5.12 -1.60 0.68
N ASP A 60 -5.19 -1.52 2.00
CA ASP A 60 -6.02 -0.56 2.69
C ASP A 60 -5.20 0.71 2.97
N ASN A 61 -5.88 1.79 3.27
CA ASN A 61 -5.27 3.01 3.75
C ASN A 61 -5.88 3.37 5.12
N ILE A 62 -5.07 3.90 6.03
CA ILE A 62 -5.62 4.49 7.25
C ILE A 62 -6.36 5.77 6.84
N GLU A 63 -7.68 5.77 7.00
CA GLU A 63 -8.48 6.98 6.82
C GLU A 63 -7.98 8.05 7.79
N ASP A 64 -7.38 9.12 7.27
CA ASP A 64 -7.13 10.32 8.05
C ASP A 64 -8.42 11.16 8.05
N PRO A 65 -9.09 11.36 9.20
CA PRO A 65 -10.29 12.19 9.29
C PRO A 65 -10.05 13.65 8.87
N ALA A 66 -8.79 14.11 8.86
CA ALA A 66 -8.41 15.43 8.36
C ALA A 66 -8.32 15.49 6.82
N ALA A 67 -8.14 14.36 6.13
CA ALA A 67 -7.91 14.29 4.68
C ALA A 67 -9.10 14.72 3.80
N THR A 68 -10.26 15.04 4.39
CA THR A 68 -11.46 15.48 3.65
C THR A 68 -11.86 16.94 3.91
N GLN A 69 -11.16 17.64 4.81
CA GLN A 69 -11.59 18.93 5.33
C GLN A 69 -11.35 20.08 4.35
N THR A 70 -10.23 20.11 3.63
CA THR A 70 -9.96 21.12 2.60
C THR A 70 -9.92 20.53 1.20
N TYR A 71 -10.06 21.37 0.17
CA TYR A 71 -9.93 20.94 -1.22
C TYR A 71 -8.57 20.29 -1.49
N GLY A 72 -7.48 20.85 -0.94
CA GLY A 72 -6.14 20.28 -1.11
C GLY A 72 -6.03 18.87 -0.54
N ASP A 73 -6.57 18.65 0.65
CA ASP A 73 -6.52 17.35 1.34
C ASP A 73 -7.21 16.25 0.53
N ARG A 74 -8.31 16.59 -0.16
CA ARG A 74 -9.03 15.65 -1.04
C ARG A 74 -8.19 15.22 -2.24
N VAL A 75 -7.44 16.14 -2.85
CA VAL A 75 -6.58 15.80 -3.99
C VAL A 75 -5.48 14.83 -3.57
N PHE A 76 -4.90 15.02 -2.38
CA PHE A 76 -3.94 14.07 -1.80
C PHE A 76 -4.58 12.71 -1.46
N ALA A 77 -5.80 12.71 -0.93
CA ALA A 77 -6.55 11.49 -0.66
C ALA A 77 -6.82 10.67 -1.94
N GLU A 78 -7.09 11.33 -3.07
CA GLU A 78 -7.24 10.67 -4.38
C GLU A 78 -5.92 10.03 -4.88
N VAL A 79 -4.76 10.65 -4.61
CA VAL A 79 -3.47 10.02 -4.90
C VAL A 79 -3.29 8.77 -4.05
N ARG A 80 -3.65 8.86 -2.77
CA ARG A 80 -3.56 7.74 -1.83
C ARG A 80 -4.49 6.58 -2.19
N ASP A 81 -5.69 6.87 -2.70
CA ASP A 81 -6.61 5.86 -3.26
C ASP A 81 -6.02 5.15 -4.48
N LYS A 82 -5.06 5.75 -5.20
CA LYS A 82 -4.38 5.07 -6.31
C LYS A 82 -3.20 4.24 -5.83
N GLU A 83 -2.51 4.69 -4.79
CA GLU A 83 -1.40 3.94 -4.20
C GLU A 83 -1.81 2.57 -3.64
N ILE A 84 -3.04 2.46 -3.11
CA ILE A 84 -3.55 1.15 -2.66
C ILE A 84 -3.60 0.09 -3.77
N ARG A 85 -3.57 0.51 -5.05
CA ARG A 85 -3.51 -0.38 -6.22
C ARG A 85 -2.10 -0.46 -6.82
N TYR A 86 -1.33 0.62 -6.72
CA TYR A 86 0.03 0.70 -7.27
C TYR A 86 1.07 -0.06 -6.42
N LEU A 87 1.09 0.14 -5.10
CA LEU A 87 2.11 -0.45 -4.22
C LEU A 87 2.05 -1.99 -4.13
N PRO A 88 0.88 -2.66 -4.12
CA PRO A 88 0.80 -4.11 -4.21
C PRO A 88 1.45 -4.68 -5.48
N PHE A 89 1.38 -3.95 -6.59
CA PHE A 89 1.97 -4.38 -7.85
C PHE A 89 3.51 -4.38 -7.80
N LEU A 90 4.12 -3.40 -7.13
CA LEU A 90 5.56 -3.40 -6.86
C LEU A 90 5.99 -4.61 -6.02
N LEU A 91 5.21 -4.95 -4.99
CA LEU A 91 5.45 -6.16 -4.20
C LEU A 91 5.31 -7.43 -5.04
N ARG A 92 4.29 -7.50 -5.91
CA ARG A 92 4.12 -8.61 -6.86
C ARG A 92 5.37 -8.79 -7.72
N ASN A 93 5.86 -7.72 -8.35
CA ASN A 93 7.04 -7.80 -9.21
C ASN A 93 8.26 -8.29 -8.45
N THR A 94 8.49 -7.77 -7.24
CA THR A 94 9.60 -8.20 -6.37
C THR A 94 9.50 -9.69 -6.03
N LEU A 95 8.30 -10.20 -5.73
CA LEU A 95 8.09 -11.62 -5.46
C LEU A 95 8.30 -12.49 -6.70
N ILE A 96 7.90 -12.03 -7.89
CA ILE A 96 8.16 -12.74 -9.16
C ILE A 96 9.67 -12.78 -9.45
N GLU A 97 10.35 -11.63 -9.33
CA GLU A 97 11.80 -11.50 -9.56
C GLU A 97 12.62 -12.41 -8.64
N SER A 98 12.14 -12.66 -7.42
CA SER A 98 12.77 -13.59 -6.48
C SER A 98 12.84 -15.03 -7.01
N GLN A 99 11.97 -15.41 -7.94
CA GLN A 99 11.84 -16.79 -8.48
C GLN A 99 11.64 -17.86 -7.39
N GLN A 100 11.13 -17.46 -6.22
CA GLN A 100 10.91 -18.37 -5.10
C GLN A 100 9.52 -19.02 -5.14
N TRP A 101 8.54 -18.41 -5.78
CA TRP A 101 7.12 -18.71 -5.59
C TRP A 101 6.48 -19.32 -6.83
N GLY A 102 5.26 -19.82 -6.66
CA GLY A 102 4.38 -20.14 -7.78
C GLY A 102 3.92 -18.86 -8.47
N ALA A 103 2.67 -18.85 -8.92
CA ALA A 103 2.14 -17.64 -9.53
C ALA A 103 1.82 -16.59 -8.47
N VAL A 104 2.18 -15.33 -8.74
CA VAL A 104 1.95 -14.18 -7.86
C VAL A 104 1.06 -13.19 -8.59
N ARG A 105 -0.11 -12.86 -8.02
CA ARG A 105 -1.11 -11.97 -8.65
C ARG A 105 -1.61 -10.91 -7.68
N VAL A 106 -1.97 -9.73 -8.20
CA VAL A 106 -2.73 -8.72 -7.47
C VAL A 106 -4.23 -9.00 -7.59
N LEU A 107 -4.93 -8.93 -6.47
CA LEU A 107 -6.36 -9.23 -6.36
C LEU A 107 -7.13 -8.02 -5.81
N PRO A 108 -8.34 -7.72 -6.32
CA PRO A 108 -9.19 -6.68 -5.75
C PRO A 108 -9.75 -7.08 -4.37
N LEU A 109 -9.83 -8.38 -4.09
CA LEU A 109 -10.40 -8.97 -2.88
C LEU A 109 -9.69 -10.26 -2.52
N ALA A 110 -9.81 -10.67 -1.26
CA ALA A 110 -9.34 -11.97 -0.81
C ALA A 110 -10.02 -13.11 -1.59
N ASP A 111 -9.20 -14.09 -2.00
CA ASP A 111 -9.65 -15.22 -2.80
C ASP A 111 -9.28 -16.57 -2.16
N PRO A 112 -10.20 -17.54 -2.12
CA PRO A 112 -9.93 -18.87 -1.56
C PRO A 112 -9.07 -19.78 -2.44
N SER A 113 -8.77 -19.40 -3.69
CA SER A 113 -8.02 -20.24 -4.63
C SER A 113 -6.49 -20.14 -4.51
N VAL A 114 -5.98 -19.21 -3.71
CA VAL A 114 -4.53 -18.99 -3.51
C VAL A 114 -4.02 -19.67 -2.25
N ASP A 115 -2.77 -20.12 -2.28
CA ASP A 115 -2.13 -20.79 -1.15
C ASP A 115 -1.74 -19.81 -0.05
N LEU A 116 -1.26 -18.62 -0.43
CA LEU A 116 -0.91 -17.51 0.47
C LEU A 116 -1.66 -16.25 0.08
N LEU A 117 -2.26 -15.61 1.08
CA LEU A 117 -2.91 -14.32 0.94
C LEU A 117 -2.07 -13.25 1.66
N VAL A 118 -1.64 -12.24 0.90
CA VAL A 118 -0.96 -11.05 1.38
C VAL A 118 -1.96 -9.91 1.40
N SER A 119 -2.11 -9.23 2.54
CA SER A 119 -2.81 -7.96 2.64
C SER A 119 -1.90 -6.91 3.26
N GLY A 120 -2.14 -5.65 2.92
CA GLY A 120 -1.33 -4.53 3.38
C GLY A 120 -2.18 -3.35 3.79
N THR A 121 -1.66 -2.53 4.69
CA THR A 121 -2.22 -1.23 5.03
C THR A 121 -1.13 -0.17 4.95
N ILE A 122 -1.36 0.88 4.17
CA ILE A 122 -0.47 2.04 4.09
C ILE A 122 -0.62 2.84 5.39
N LEU A 123 0.46 2.88 6.19
CA LEU A 123 0.49 3.62 7.46
C LEU A 123 0.99 5.05 7.24
N VAL A 124 2.01 5.21 6.40
CA VAL A 124 2.49 6.50 5.90
C VAL A 124 2.98 6.32 4.48
N SER A 125 2.78 7.33 3.66
CA SER A 125 3.37 7.43 2.33
C SER A 125 3.46 8.92 2.00
N ASN A 126 4.63 9.48 2.23
CA ASN A 126 4.96 10.85 1.86
C ASN A 126 6.21 10.81 0.96
N GLY A 127 6.75 11.98 0.61
CA GLY A 127 7.91 12.06 -0.27
C GLY A 127 9.17 11.39 0.29
N THR A 128 9.28 11.29 1.62
CA THR A 128 10.48 10.86 2.34
C THR A 128 10.34 9.50 3.00
N ASP A 129 9.14 9.09 3.39
CA ASP A 129 8.87 7.94 4.23
C ASP A 129 7.69 7.12 3.67
N LEU A 130 7.92 5.82 3.57
CA LEU A 130 6.89 4.82 3.28
C LEU A 130 6.86 3.83 4.44
N ALA A 131 5.68 3.59 5.02
CA ALA A 131 5.51 2.47 5.94
C ALA A 131 4.24 1.68 5.65
N LEU A 132 4.41 0.37 5.56
CA LEU A 132 3.37 -0.60 5.28
C LEU A 132 3.24 -1.58 6.43
N GLN A 133 2.01 -1.80 6.92
CA GLN A 133 1.71 -2.97 7.72
C GLN A 133 1.33 -4.11 6.76
N ILE A 134 2.10 -5.20 6.78
CA ILE A 134 1.85 -6.38 5.93
C ILE A 134 1.39 -7.54 6.81
N LYS A 135 0.35 -8.22 6.34
CA LYS A 135 -0.19 -9.44 6.95
C LYS A 135 -0.21 -10.54 5.91
N VAL A 136 0.34 -11.70 6.26
CA VAL A 136 0.34 -12.86 5.38
C VAL A 136 -0.24 -14.06 6.10
N ARG A 137 -1.18 -14.72 5.44
CA ARG A 137 -1.90 -15.88 5.95
C ARG A 137 -1.95 -16.95 4.88
N ASP A 138 -1.75 -18.20 5.27
CA ASP A 138 -1.93 -19.33 4.35
C ASP A 138 -3.39 -19.82 4.28
N SER A 139 -3.66 -20.71 3.34
CA SER A 139 -4.97 -21.34 3.14
C SER A 139 -5.51 -22.08 4.37
N THR A 140 -4.64 -22.51 5.29
CA THR A 140 -5.02 -23.14 6.57
C THR A 140 -5.54 -22.14 7.57
N GLY A 141 -5.35 -20.84 7.32
CA GLY A 141 -5.71 -19.76 8.22
C GLY A 141 -4.59 -19.38 9.18
N ARG A 142 -3.42 -20.04 9.09
CA ARG A 142 -2.25 -19.73 9.92
C ARG A 142 -1.61 -18.42 9.44
N SER A 143 -1.34 -17.53 10.39
CA SER A 143 -0.57 -16.31 10.12
C SER A 143 0.91 -16.64 9.98
N TRP A 144 1.50 -16.26 8.85
CA TRP A 144 2.94 -16.36 8.60
C TRP A 144 3.67 -15.14 9.14
N LEU A 145 3.06 -13.97 8.97
CA LEU A 145 3.68 -12.69 9.23
C LEU A 145 2.59 -11.64 9.52
N GLU A 146 2.83 -10.82 10.53
CA GLU A 146 2.14 -9.55 10.75
C GLU A 146 3.18 -8.55 11.23
N LYS A 147 3.70 -7.74 10.31
CA LYS A 147 4.86 -6.87 10.56
C LYS A 147 4.71 -5.53 9.87
N VAL A 148 5.31 -4.50 10.48
CA VAL A 148 5.42 -3.17 9.90
C VAL A 148 6.80 -3.02 9.27
N TYR A 149 6.82 -2.56 8.02
CA TYR A 149 8.01 -2.25 7.24
C TYR A 149 7.99 -0.76 6.98
N GLY A 150 9.02 -0.05 7.43
CA GLY A 150 9.26 1.36 7.14
C GLY A 150 10.53 1.52 6.33
N ASP A 151 10.55 2.52 5.47
CA ASP A 151 11.71 2.91 4.69
C ASP A 151 11.71 4.42 4.48
N THR A 152 12.90 5.01 4.42
CA THR A 152 13.12 6.45 4.26
C THR A 152 13.96 6.69 3.01
N ALA A 153 13.37 7.39 2.05
CA ALA A 153 14.05 7.79 0.82
C ALA A 153 14.98 8.97 1.07
N TYR A 154 16.13 8.93 0.39
CA TYR A 154 17.14 9.98 0.36
C TYR A 154 17.27 10.59 -1.03
N LEU A 155 18.04 11.67 -1.14
CA LEU A 155 18.26 12.36 -2.41
C LEU A 155 18.87 11.44 -3.48
N ALA A 156 19.64 10.42 -3.08
CA ALA A 156 20.25 9.44 -3.98
C ALA A 156 19.20 8.56 -4.70
N ASP A 157 18.07 8.32 -4.06
CA ASP A 157 16.97 7.49 -4.58
C ASP A 157 16.13 8.23 -5.63
N TYR A 158 16.34 9.54 -5.74
CA TYR A 158 15.72 10.42 -6.72
C TYR A 158 16.77 11.10 -7.62
N PRO A 159 17.42 10.35 -8.53
CA PRO A 159 18.46 10.88 -9.40
C PRO A 159 17.95 12.02 -10.31
N GLU A 160 18.84 12.93 -10.74
CA GLU A 160 18.45 14.13 -11.53
C GLU A 160 17.71 13.81 -12.84
N ASN A 161 17.87 12.60 -13.39
CA ASN A 161 17.16 12.12 -14.57
C ASN A 161 15.65 11.90 -14.34
N THR A 162 15.16 11.98 -13.09
CA THR A 162 13.73 12.05 -12.75
C THR A 162 13.09 13.39 -13.12
N ARG A 163 13.88 14.39 -13.57
CA ARG A 163 13.37 15.63 -14.18
C ARG A 163 13.12 15.43 -15.67
N PHE A 164 11.89 15.05 -15.99
CA PHE A 164 11.49 14.81 -17.38
C PHE A 164 11.37 16.12 -18.15
N THR A 165 11.98 16.16 -19.33
CA THR A 165 11.89 17.29 -20.26
C THR A 165 11.70 16.76 -21.68
N ALA A 166 11.36 17.63 -22.64
CA ALA A 166 11.28 17.23 -24.04
C ALA A 166 12.60 16.63 -24.58
N GLY A 167 13.75 16.97 -23.98
CA GLY A 167 15.06 16.41 -24.33
C GLY A 167 15.50 15.20 -23.48
N ASN A 168 14.73 14.85 -22.44
CA ASN A 168 14.98 13.72 -21.54
C ASN A 168 13.63 13.12 -21.11
N PRO A 169 12.97 12.33 -21.98
CA PRO A 169 11.69 11.72 -21.67
C PRO A 169 11.85 10.65 -20.57
N PHE A 170 10.74 10.32 -19.90
CA PHE A 170 10.73 9.22 -18.95
C PHE A 170 11.12 7.91 -19.63
N ASN A 171 12.02 7.16 -18.99
CA ASN A 171 12.40 5.82 -19.39
C ASN A 171 12.05 4.83 -18.28
N PRO A 172 10.93 4.09 -18.41
CA PRO A 172 10.50 3.07 -17.44
C PRO A 172 11.60 2.10 -17.04
N ALA A 173 12.39 1.62 -18.01
CA ALA A 173 13.40 0.58 -17.80
C ALA A 173 14.65 1.07 -17.05
N ALA A 174 14.85 2.39 -16.94
CA ALA A 174 15.95 2.99 -16.19
C ALA A 174 15.50 3.58 -14.85
N HIS A 175 14.21 3.45 -14.51
CA HIS A 175 13.69 3.89 -13.23
C HIS A 175 13.96 2.82 -12.17
N THR A 176 14.50 3.26 -11.03
CA THR A 176 14.63 2.45 -9.82
C THR A 176 13.63 2.97 -8.80
N GLU A 177 12.86 2.06 -8.22
CA GLU A 177 11.90 2.35 -7.16
C GLU A 177 12.65 2.84 -5.90
N PRO A 178 12.34 4.04 -5.37
CA PRO A 178 13.03 4.58 -4.18
C PRO A 178 12.93 3.72 -2.93
N TYR A 179 11.82 2.98 -2.77
CA TYR A 179 11.57 2.13 -1.61
C TYR A 179 11.73 0.63 -1.93
N LEU A 180 12.60 0.29 -2.88
CA LEU A 180 12.77 -1.09 -3.35
C LEU A 180 13.12 -2.03 -2.18
N ASP A 181 13.99 -1.57 -1.28
CA ASP A 181 14.45 -2.33 -0.10
C ASP A 181 13.28 -2.80 0.77
N LEU A 182 12.22 -1.99 0.88
CA LEU A 182 11.01 -2.35 1.60
C LEU A 182 10.35 -3.61 1.03
N TYR A 183 10.20 -3.67 -0.30
CA TYR A 183 9.59 -4.81 -0.98
C TYR A 183 10.50 -6.04 -0.95
N GLU A 184 11.81 -5.84 -1.10
CA GLU A 184 12.80 -6.91 -1.01
C GLU A 184 12.84 -7.53 0.39
N GLN A 185 12.74 -6.71 1.44
CA GLN A 185 12.67 -7.20 2.81
C GLN A 185 11.41 -8.01 3.07
N ILE A 186 10.25 -7.59 2.56
CA ILE A 186 9.01 -8.37 2.64
C ILE A 186 9.20 -9.73 1.96
N SER A 187 9.76 -9.75 0.75
CA SER A 187 10.04 -10.98 0.00
C SER A 187 10.98 -11.93 0.77
N ASN A 188 12.06 -11.38 1.32
CA ASN A 188 13.06 -12.12 2.09
C ASN A 188 12.49 -12.67 3.41
N ASP A 189 11.64 -11.91 4.11
CA ASP A 189 10.97 -12.36 5.33
C ASP A 189 9.99 -13.51 5.04
N LEU A 190 9.25 -13.45 3.93
CA LEU A 190 8.37 -14.55 3.51
C LEU A 190 9.16 -15.81 3.18
N LEU A 191 10.30 -15.68 2.50
CA LEU A 191 11.19 -16.79 2.26
C LEU A 191 11.71 -17.38 3.59
N ALA A 192 12.11 -16.53 4.53
CA ALA A 192 12.60 -16.95 5.85
C ALA A 192 11.55 -17.73 6.65
N VAL A 193 10.27 -17.38 6.52
CA VAL A 193 9.16 -18.16 7.11
C VAL A 193 8.99 -19.48 6.38
N ARG A 194 8.96 -19.47 5.04
CA ARG A 194 8.74 -20.64 4.20
C ARG A 194 9.74 -21.77 4.49
N VAL A 195 11.03 -21.44 4.67
CA VAL A 195 12.09 -22.45 4.88
C VAL A 195 11.98 -23.20 6.21
N LEU A 196 11.12 -22.75 7.13
CA LEU A 196 10.86 -23.42 8.40
C LEU A 196 9.86 -24.58 8.26
N PHE A 197 9.12 -24.65 7.15
CA PHE A 197 8.11 -25.69 6.93
C PHE A 197 8.71 -26.93 6.26
N THR A 198 8.23 -28.09 6.70
CA THR A 198 8.53 -29.38 6.06
C THR A 198 7.76 -29.55 4.75
N ALA A 199 8.23 -30.44 3.88
CA ALA A 199 7.53 -30.75 2.63
C ALA A 199 6.08 -31.25 2.85
N ALA A 200 5.83 -31.95 3.96
CA ALA A 200 4.49 -32.43 4.31
C ALA A 200 3.55 -31.29 4.73
N GLU A 201 4.05 -30.32 5.50
CA GLU A 201 3.26 -29.14 5.86
C GLU A 201 2.97 -28.28 4.62
N MET A 202 3.93 -28.16 3.70
CA MET A 202 3.71 -27.46 2.43
C MET A 202 2.65 -28.13 1.56
N GLN A 203 2.71 -29.46 1.45
CA GLN A 203 1.68 -30.20 0.73
C GLN A 203 0.30 -29.99 1.38
N ASN A 204 0.23 -29.99 2.72
CA ASN A 204 -1.01 -29.73 3.44
C ASN A 204 -1.58 -28.33 3.13
N ILE A 205 -0.76 -27.29 3.02
CA ILE A 205 -1.24 -25.95 2.62
C ILE A 205 -1.91 -25.99 1.24
N ARG A 206 -1.30 -26.68 0.27
CA ARG A 206 -1.87 -26.83 -1.08
C ARG A 206 -3.17 -27.64 -1.07
N ASP A 207 -3.20 -28.72 -0.30
CA ASP A 207 -4.38 -29.58 -0.17
C ASP A 207 -5.54 -28.84 0.50
N VAL A 208 -5.26 -28.05 1.54
CA VAL A 208 -6.26 -27.19 2.18
C VAL A 208 -6.74 -26.10 1.22
N SER A 209 -5.85 -25.43 0.49
CA SER A 209 -6.21 -24.43 -0.54
C SER A 209 -7.21 -24.98 -1.55
N ARG A 210 -6.91 -26.18 -2.07
CA ARG A 210 -7.78 -26.93 -2.98
C ARG A 210 -9.17 -27.20 -2.39
N LEU A 211 -9.22 -27.69 -1.15
CA LEU A 211 -10.48 -28.02 -0.48
C LEU A 211 -11.27 -26.79 -0.03
N VAL A 212 -10.59 -25.70 0.33
CA VAL A 212 -11.23 -24.42 0.68
C VAL A 212 -11.93 -23.84 -0.54
N TYR A 213 -11.30 -23.89 -1.72
CA TYR A 213 -11.94 -23.52 -2.98
C TYR A 213 -13.10 -24.46 -3.33
N ALA A 214 -12.91 -25.78 -3.19
CA ALA A 214 -13.98 -26.77 -3.42
C ALA A 214 -15.20 -26.51 -2.52
N ASN A 215 -14.97 -26.19 -1.25
CA ASN A 215 -16.00 -25.85 -0.27
C ASN A 215 -16.65 -24.49 -0.56
N ASP A 216 -15.92 -23.51 -1.15
CA ASP A 216 -16.52 -22.24 -1.60
C ASP A 216 -17.51 -22.43 -2.77
N LEU A 217 -17.29 -23.45 -3.60
CA LEU A 217 -18.18 -23.83 -4.71
C LEU A 217 -19.33 -24.75 -4.26
N SER A 218 -19.05 -25.78 -3.46
CA SER A 218 -20.03 -26.77 -3.00
C SER A 218 -19.79 -27.18 -1.54
N PRO A 219 -20.32 -26.39 -0.59
CA PRO A 219 -20.20 -26.69 0.83
C PRO A 219 -20.78 -28.06 1.20
N GLU A 220 -21.86 -28.48 0.57
CA GLU A 220 -22.50 -29.78 0.82
C GLU A 220 -21.62 -30.98 0.46
N SER A 221 -20.77 -30.85 -0.56
CA SER A 221 -19.90 -31.93 -1.02
C SER A 221 -18.58 -31.97 -0.26
N PHE A 222 -17.98 -30.82 0.04
CA PHE A 222 -16.60 -30.74 0.54
C PHE A 222 -16.49 -30.22 1.98
N GLY A 223 -17.53 -29.62 2.55
CA GLY A 223 -17.43 -28.98 3.87
C GLY A 223 -17.11 -29.94 5.01
N HIS A 224 -17.47 -31.21 4.88
CA HIS A 224 -17.13 -32.26 5.85
C HIS A 224 -15.69 -32.77 5.75
N MET A 225 -14.90 -32.29 4.78
CA MET A 225 -13.50 -32.70 4.59
C MET A 225 -12.51 -31.77 5.29
N LEU A 226 -13.00 -30.63 5.78
CA LEU A 226 -12.25 -29.64 6.52
C LEU A 226 -12.79 -29.56 7.96
N GLU A 227 -11.87 -29.55 8.93
CA GLU A 227 -12.20 -29.28 10.32
C GLU A 227 -11.31 -28.14 10.84
N GLN A 228 -11.84 -27.31 11.75
CA GLN A 228 -11.03 -26.32 12.46
C GLN A 228 -10.44 -26.93 13.73
N ASP A 229 -9.13 -26.77 13.91
CA ASP A 229 -8.45 -27.17 15.14
C ASP A 229 -8.73 -26.21 16.32
N SER A 230 -8.15 -26.51 17.48
CA SER A 230 -8.30 -25.69 18.69
C SER A 230 -7.78 -24.25 18.55
N ASN A 231 -6.95 -23.99 17.54
CA ASN A 231 -6.38 -22.67 17.25
C ASN A 231 -7.15 -21.94 16.12
N GLY A 232 -8.22 -22.55 15.60
CA GLY A 232 -9.00 -22.01 14.49
C GLY A 232 -8.38 -22.23 13.10
N GLN A 233 -7.36 -23.10 12.98
CA GLN A 233 -6.73 -23.43 11.70
C GLN A 233 -7.45 -24.60 11.04
N LEU A 234 -7.63 -24.52 9.73
CA LEU A 234 -8.23 -25.57 8.92
C LEU A 234 -7.26 -26.74 8.73
N GLN A 235 -7.75 -27.94 8.99
CA GLN A 235 -7.05 -29.19 8.74
C GLN A 235 -7.88 -30.09 7.84
N VAL A 236 -7.18 -30.84 6.99
CA VAL A 236 -7.80 -31.85 6.14
C VAL A 236 -8.05 -33.12 6.95
N ILE A 237 -9.31 -33.53 7.08
CA ILE A 237 -9.68 -34.78 7.75
C ILE A 237 -9.84 -35.94 6.76
N SER A 238 -10.17 -35.64 5.51
CA SER A 238 -10.27 -36.60 4.43
C SER A 238 -9.95 -35.91 3.10
N LEU A 239 -9.28 -36.66 2.20
CA LEU A 239 -9.09 -36.24 0.82
C LEU A 239 -10.03 -37.04 -0.08
N PRO A 240 -10.68 -36.41 -1.08
CA PRO A 240 -11.36 -37.16 -2.13
C PRO A 240 -10.36 -38.02 -2.90
N ALA A 241 -10.85 -39.08 -3.55
CA ALA A 241 -10.02 -39.89 -4.41
C ALA A 241 -9.46 -39.04 -5.57
N GLU A 242 -8.24 -39.33 -6.03
CA GLU A 242 -7.60 -38.57 -7.12
C GLU A 242 -8.46 -38.53 -8.41
N ASN A 243 -9.23 -39.59 -8.67
CA ASN A 243 -10.11 -39.72 -9.83
C ASN A 243 -11.58 -39.37 -9.54
N ASP A 244 -11.85 -38.63 -8.46
CA ASP A 244 -13.20 -38.21 -8.11
C ASP A 244 -13.76 -37.24 -9.19
N PRO A 245 -14.91 -37.56 -9.84
CA PRO A 245 -15.47 -36.71 -10.88
C PRO A 245 -15.91 -35.33 -10.40
N MET A 246 -16.34 -35.19 -9.14
CA MET A 246 -16.73 -33.90 -8.57
C MET A 246 -15.49 -33.05 -8.34
N LEU A 247 -14.42 -33.65 -7.82
CA LEU A 247 -13.14 -32.97 -7.65
C LEU A 247 -12.55 -32.52 -9.00
N ALA A 248 -12.67 -33.33 -10.05
CA ALA A 248 -12.24 -32.94 -11.39
C ALA A 248 -12.99 -31.71 -11.93
N ARG A 249 -14.29 -31.58 -11.65
CA ARG A 249 -15.09 -30.39 -12.01
C ARG A 249 -14.66 -29.15 -11.22
N VAL A 250 -14.37 -29.31 -9.93
CA VAL A 250 -13.82 -28.22 -9.11
C VAL A 250 -12.50 -27.71 -9.69
N GLU A 251 -11.60 -28.61 -10.11
CA GLU A 251 -10.34 -28.20 -10.73
C GLU A 251 -10.53 -27.45 -12.05
N ASP A 252 -11.51 -27.84 -12.87
CA ASP A 252 -11.83 -27.12 -14.11
C ASP A 252 -12.35 -25.70 -13.81
N MET A 253 -13.23 -25.55 -12.81
CA MET A 253 -13.68 -24.23 -12.36
C MET A 253 -12.53 -23.39 -11.80
N ARG A 254 -11.64 -24.00 -11.02
CA ARG A 254 -10.46 -23.34 -10.45
C ARG A 254 -9.53 -22.84 -11.55
N LEU A 255 -9.30 -23.64 -12.59
CA LEU A 255 -8.50 -23.24 -13.74
C LEU A 255 -9.12 -22.05 -14.47
N ARG A 256 -10.43 -22.09 -14.76
CA ARG A 256 -11.14 -20.95 -15.37
C ARG A 256 -11.08 -19.70 -14.48
N HIS A 257 -11.17 -19.89 -13.17
CA HIS A 257 -11.05 -18.81 -12.20
C HIS A 257 -9.66 -18.16 -12.22
N HIS A 258 -8.60 -18.96 -12.25
CA HIS A 258 -7.23 -18.48 -12.35
C HIS A 258 -6.97 -17.71 -13.64
N VAL A 259 -7.51 -18.16 -14.79
CA VAL A 259 -7.39 -17.41 -16.05
C VAL A 259 -8.02 -16.02 -15.93
N PHE A 260 -9.19 -15.91 -15.29
CA PHE A 260 -9.78 -14.61 -15.03
C PHE A 260 -8.93 -13.76 -14.08
N ILE A 261 -8.37 -14.37 -13.03
CA ILE A 261 -7.44 -13.68 -12.12
C ILE A 261 -6.22 -13.16 -12.88
N ASP A 262 -5.67 -13.93 -13.83
CA ASP A 262 -4.55 -13.48 -14.68
C ASP A 262 -4.95 -12.21 -15.45
N THR A 263 -6.17 -12.16 -16.01
CA THR A 263 -6.68 -10.94 -16.67
C THR A 263 -6.85 -9.76 -15.70
N VAL A 264 -7.25 -10.02 -14.46
CA VAL A 264 -7.35 -8.98 -13.41
C VAL A 264 -5.97 -8.46 -13.01
N ASP A 265 -4.98 -9.35 -12.99
CA ASP A 265 -3.59 -9.02 -12.69
C ASP A 265 -2.95 -8.20 -13.82
N GLU A 266 -3.23 -8.55 -15.08
CA GLU A 266 -2.89 -7.76 -16.27
C GLU A 266 -3.52 -6.35 -16.22
N TYR A 267 -4.73 -6.21 -15.70
CA TYR A 267 -5.33 -4.88 -15.46
C TYR A 267 -4.48 -4.04 -14.48
N TYR A 268 -3.95 -4.64 -13.41
CA TYR A 268 -3.11 -3.92 -12.45
C TYR A 268 -1.72 -3.60 -13.04
N GLU A 269 -1.19 -4.45 -13.92
CA GLU A 269 0.02 -4.17 -14.70
C GLU A 269 -0.17 -2.96 -15.62
N ALA A 270 -1.23 -2.96 -16.43
CA ALA A 270 -1.53 -1.85 -17.32
C ALA A 270 -1.79 -0.54 -16.53
N LEU A 271 -2.47 -0.63 -15.38
CA LEU A 271 -2.67 0.50 -14.50
C LEU A 271 -1.35 1.03 -13.94
N HIS A 272 -0.46 0.15 -13.49
CA HIS A 272 0.87 0.53 -13.02
C HIS A 272 1.66 1.27 -14.09
N ASP A 273 1.70 0.72 -15.31
CA ASP A 273 2.49 1.28 -16.41
C ASP A 273 2.00 2.67 -16.83
N GLU A 274 0.68 2.86 -16.89
CA GLU A 274 0.07 4.17 -17.12
C GLU A 274 0.40 5.16 -16.00
N MET A 275 0.38 4.69 -14.74
CA MET A 275 0.63 5.51 -13.56
C MET A 275 2.10 5.91 -13.40
N GLN A 276 3.03 5.09 -13.86
CA GLN A 276 4.43 5.11 -13.44
C GLN A 276 5.07 6.48 -13.61
N GLN A 277 4.96 7.09 -14.80
CA GLN A 277 5.58 8.39 -15.07
C GLN A 277 5.04 9.48 -14.14
N ALA A 278 3.71 9.57 -14.05
CA ALA A 278 3.04 10.60 -13.28
C ALA A 278 3.29 10.40 -11.77
N TYR A 279 3.40 9.14 -11.33
CA TYR A 279 3.67 8.79 -9.94
C TYR A 279 5.13 9.05 -9.53
N VAL A 280 6.11 8.81 -10.41
CA VAL A 280 7.51 9.17 -10.15
C VAL A 280 7.67 10.68 -10.00
N MET A 281 7.03 11.47 -10.88
CA MET A 281 7.02 12.93 -10.73
C MET A 281 6.38 13.34 -9.40
N TRP A 282 5.21 12.78 -9.09
CA TRP A 282 4.53 13.04 -7.83
C TRP A 282 5.42 12.81 -6.62
N ARG A 283 6.06 11.63 -6.54
CA ARG A 283 6.92 11.25 -5.41
C ARG A 283 8.15 12.16 -5.30
N ARG A 284 8.81 12.49 -6.43
CA ARG A 284 9.92 13.44 -6.41
C ARG A 284 9.49 14.81 -5.89
N HIS A 285 8.35 15.31 -6.35
CA HIS A 285 7.84 16.60 -5.89
C HIS A 285 7.44 16.56 -4.42
N ALA A 286 6.84 15.46 -3.96
CA ALA A 286 6.55 15.25 -2.54
C ALA A 286 7.84 15.27 -1.71
N TYR A 287 8.93 14.66 -2.20
CA TYR A 287 10.22 14.69 -1.54
C TYR A 287 10.79 16.11 -1.45
N ASP A 288 10.82 16.84 -2.58
CA ASP A 288 11.31 18.22 -2.63
C ASP A 288 10.54 19.15 -1.67
N GLN A 289 9.24 18.89 -1.49
CA GLN A 289 8.38 19.64 -0.57
C GLN A 289 8.77 19.37 0.89
N GLU A 290 8.88 18.10 1.29
CA GLU A 290 9.25 17.71 2.65
C GLU A 290 10.66 18.20 3.02
N GLU A 291 11.64 18.09 2.10
CA GLU A 291 13.00 18.62 2.29
C GLU A 291 12.97 20.14 2.52
N GLN A 292 12.19 20.86 1.71
CA GLN A 292 12.05 22.30 1.83
C GLN A 292 11.33 22.71 3.11
N GLU A 293 10.25 22.02 3.50
CA GLU A 293 9.55 22.28 4.76
C GLU A 293 10.45 22.00 5.97
N GLY A 294 11.24 20.93 5.92
CA GLY A 294 12.28 20.61 6.91
C GLY A 294 13.36 21.71 7.00
N ALA A 295 13.88 22.19 5.87
CA ALA A 295 14.84 23.29 5.83
C ALA A 295 14.26 24.62 6.36
N LEU A 296 12.93 24.78 6.32
CA LEU A 296 12.22 25.95 6.82
C LEU A 296 11.82 25.80 8.30
N ALA A 297 12.02 24.65 8.94
CA ALA A 297 11.76 24.41 10.35
C ALA A 297 12.62 25.34 11.24
N PRO A 298 12.08 25.85 12.37
CA PRO A 298 12.79 26.83 13.18
C PRO A 298 14.00 26.22 13.88
N GLU A 299 15.20 26.74 13.60
CA GLU A 299 16.34 26.68 14.51
C GLU A 299 15.89 27.15 15.91
N PRO A 300 16.27 26.47 17.01
CA PRO A 300 15.94 26.92 18.36
C PRO A 300 16.52 28.32 18.56
N ILE A 301 15.63 29.29 18.73
CA ILE A 301 16.00 30.70 18.89
C ILE A 301 16.87 30.81 20.14
N SER A 302 18.17 31.09 19.95
CA SER A 302 19.03 31.47 21.07
C SER A 302 18.47 32.76 21.70
N GLN A 303 18.28 32.74 23.01
CA GLN A 303 17.66 33.85 23.75
C GLN A 303 18.48 35.16 23.63
N ASP A 304 19.74 35.06 23.20
CA ASP A 304 20.67 36.16 22.92
C ASP A 304 20.35 36.95 21.63
N PHE A 305 19.49 36.43 20.75
CA PHE A 305 19.14 37.04 19.46
C PHE A 305 18.27 38.31 19.58
N PHE A 306 17.65 38.54 20.73
CA PHE A 306 16.79 39.71 20.97
C PHE A 306 17.55 41.00 21.33
N SER A 307 18.88 40.96 21.45
CA SER A 307 19.70 42.10 21.91
C SER A 307 20.34 42.94 20.80
N SER A 308 20.36 42.47 19.54
CA SER A 308 20.97 43.21 18.43
C SER A 308 20.00 43.48 17.28
N SER A 309 20.14 44.67 16.70
CA SER A 309 19.21 45.34 15.80
C SER A 309 18.99 44.64 14.46
N SER A 310 18.08 43.67 14.41
CA SER A 310 17.67 43.04 13.14
C SER A 310 16.18 42.64 13.08
N GLY A 311 15.29 43.48 13.60
CA GLY A 311 13.84 43.25 13.55
C GLY A 311 13.26 43.25 12.12
N TYR A 312 13.85 43.99 11.19
CA TYR A 312 13.42 44.02 9.79
C TYR A 312 13.84 42.75 9.02
N LEU A 313 15.09 42.30 9.16
CA LEU A 313 15.56 41.10 8.45
C LEU A 313 14.80 39.85 8.91
N THR A 314 14.56 39.71 10.22
CA THR A 314 13.79 38.57 10.76
C THR A 314 12.34 38.58 10.27
N MET A 315 11.71 39.76 10.13
CA MET A 315 10.39 39.88 9.53
C MET A 315 10.40 39.50 8.04
N THR A 316 11.37 39.98 7.26
CA THR A 316 11.48 39.62 5.83
C THR A 316 11.74 38.12 5.63
N GLN A 317 12.56 37.49 6.47
CA GLN A 317 12.80 36.05 6.44
C GLN A 317 11.52 35.25 6.73
N ARG A 318 10.76 35.64 7.76
CA ARG A 318 9.46 35.02 8.10
C ARG A 318 8.45 35.15 6.97
N TYR A 319 8.33 36.34 6.39
CA TYR A 319 7.42 36.58 5.27
C TYR A 319 7.83 35.76 4.04
N ASN A 320 9.12 35.73 3.70
CA ASN A 320 9.63 34.94 2.58
C ASN A 320 9.37 33.45 2.79
N ARG A 321 9.63 32.92 4.00
CA ARG A 321 9.32 31.51 4.35
C ARG A 321 7.83 31.21 4.17
N PHE A 322 6.95 32.04 4.72
CA PHE A 322 5.50 31.87 4.58
C PHE A 322 5.08 31.91 3.11
N ARG A 323 5.59 32.89 2.35
CA ARG A 323 5.29 33.06 0.92
C ARG A 323 5.72 31.83 0.12
N TRP A 324 6.96 31.35 0.31
CA TRP A 324 7.46 30.14 -0.36
C TRP A 324 6.64 28.90 0.01
N SER A 325 6.39 28.65 1.30
CA SER A 325 5.52 27.55 1.74
C SER A 325 4.15 27.59 1.07
N LYS A 326 3.55 28.78 0.88
CA LYS A 326 2.26 28.90 0.18
C LYS A 326 2.33 28.63 -1.32
N ILE A 327 3.38 29.08 -1.99
CA ILE A 327 3.62 28.80 -3.41
C ILE A 327 3.79 27.30 -3.61
N TYR A 328 4.67 26.68 -2.83
CA TYR A 328 4.97 25.26 -2.88
C TYR A 328 3.73 24.39 -2.59
N GLN A 329 2.93 24.73 -1.57
CA GLN A 329 1.65 24.06 -1.30
C GLN A 329 0.68 24.15 -2.48
N GLN A 330 0.64 25.26 -3.21
CA GLN A 330 -0.22 25.41 -4.38
C GLN A 330 0.28 24.56 -5.55
N GLU A 331 1.58 24.65 -5.88
CA GLU A 331 2.19 23.86 -6.95
C GLU A 331 2.01 22.36 -6.72
N PHE A 332 2.18 21.89 -5.48
CA PHE A 332 2.01 20.48 -5.13
C PHE A 332 0.56 20.03 -5.32
N ARG A 333 -0.42 20.86 -4.96
CA ARG A 333 -1.85 20.57 -5.20
C ARG A 333 -2.19 20.54 -6.68
N GLU A 334 -1.64 21.45 -7.48
CA GLU A 334 -1.84 21.47 -8.93
C GLU A 334 -1.28 20.20 -9.57
N LEU A 335 -0.13 19.72 -9.10
CA LEU A 335 0.49 18.48 -9.57
C LEU A 335 -0.35 17.24 -9.20
N ALA A 336 -0.85 17.20 -7.97
CA ALA A 336 -1.76 16.16 -7.50
C ALA A 336 -3.03 16.08 -8.39
N ALA A 337 -3.60 17.25 -8.72
CA ALA A 337 -4.78 17.34 -9.56
C ALA A 337 -4.49 16.92 -11.00
N GLY A 338 -3.33 17.29 -11.54
CA GLY A 338 -2.86 16.84 -12.85
C GLY A 338 -2.70 15.32 -12.91
N PHE A 339 -2.06 14.72 -11.91
CA PHE A 339 -1.98 13.26 -11.75
C PHE A 339 -3.37 12.61 -11.72
N ASN A 340 -4.36 13.26 -11.10
CA ASN A 340 -5.73 12.76 -11.08
C ASN A 340 -6.44 12.84 -12.44
N GLN A 341 -6.23 13.93 -13.15
CA GLN A 341 -6.82 14.15 -14.45
C GLN A 341 -6.28 13.21 -15.54
N GLU A 342 -4.98 12.91 -15.52
CA GLU A 342 -4.36 12.02 -16.52
C GLU A 342 -4.81 10.57 -16.37
N LEU A 343 -4.99 10.09 -15.13
CA LEU A 343 -5.28 8.66 -14.89
C LEU A 343 -6.77 8.29 -14.98
N ALA A 344 -7.68 9.26 -14.84
CA ALA A 344 -9.11 8.95 -14.83
C ALA A 344 -9.62 8.31 -16.14
N PRO A 345 -9.24 8.79 -17.34
CA PRO A 345 -9.63 8.15 -18.60
C PRO A 345 -9.03 6.75 -18.75
N ALA A 346 -7.77 6.55 -18.38
CA ALA A 346 -7.10 5.27 -18.51
C ALA A 346 -7.73 4.20 -17.61
N ILE A 347 -8.04 4.53 -16.35
CA ILE A 347 -8.77 3.61 -15.45
C ILE A 347 -10.13 3.24 -16.05
N LEU A 348 -10.85 4.18 -16.67
CA LEU A 348 -12.13 3.90 -17.30
C LEU A 348 -11.97 2.92 -18.48
N GLU A 349 -11.01 3.17 -19.38
CA GLU A 349 -10.73 2.31 -20.53
C GLU A 349 -10.32 0.90 -20.08
N LEU A 350 -9.45 0.79 -19.08
CA LEU A 350 -9.00 -0.49 -18.53
C LEU A 350 -10.16 -1.29 -17.91
N ASN A 351 -11.11 -0.63 -17.24
CA ASN A 351 -12.29 -1.31 -16.69
C ASN A 351 -13.23 -1.83 -17.80
N GLU A 352 -13.29 -1.19 -18.98
CA GLU A 352 -14.11 -1.66 -20.11
C GLU A 352 -13.51 -2.89 -20.82
N GLN A 353 -12.19 -3.05 -20.76
CA GLN A 353 -11.48 -4.15 -21.43
C GLN A 353 -11.68 -5.51 -20.74
N VAL A 354 -12.01 -5.53 -19.44
CA VAL A 354 -12.17 -6.77 -18.67
C VAL A 354 -13.56 -7.41 -18.94
N HIS A 355 -13.60 -8.29 -19.95
CA HIS A 355 -14.63 -9.32 -20.18
C HIS A 355 -16.13 -8.91 -20.18
N GLY A 356 -16.47 -7.67 -20.53
CA GLY A 356 -17.87 -7.26 -20.73
C GLY A 356 -18.73 -7.24 -19.45
N LEU A 357 -18.09 -7.35 -18.28
CA LEU A 357 -18.71 -7.07 -16.98
C LEU A 357 -18.70 -5.56 -16.75
N SER A 358 -19.71 -5.05 -16.04
CA SER A 358 -19.83 -3.61 -15.80
C SER A 358 -19.46 -3.24 -14.37
N GLY A 359 -18.97 -2.01 -14.20
CA GLY A 359 -18.58 -1.45 -12.92
C GLY A 359 -17.07 -1.49 -12.68
N THR A 360 -16.67 -1.24 -11.45
CA THR A 360 -15.28 -1.27 -10.98
C THR A 360 -14.69 -2.69 -11.02
N MET A 361 -13.37 -2.82 -11.12
CA MET A 361 -12.68 -4.11 -11.06
C MET A 361 -13.13 -5.01 -9.89
N LYS A 362 -13.38 -4.42 -8.71
CA LYS A 362 -13.93 -5.14 -7.55
C LYS A 362 -15.34 -5.69 -7.79
N GLU A 363 -16.23 -4.91 -8.39
CA GLU A 363 -17.59 -5.35 -8.71
C GLU A 363 -17.60 -6.44 -9.78
N GLN A 364 -16.76 -6.30 -10.81
CA GLN A 364 -16.58 -7.31 -11.84
C GLN A 364 -16.05 -8.63 -11.26
N TYR A 365 -15.09 -8.56 -10.33
CA TYR A 365 -14.57 -9.74 -9.62
C TYR A 365 -15.66 -10.49 -8.83
N ILE A 366 -16.52 -9.75 -8.12
CA ILE A 366 -17.66 -10.33 -7.39
C ILE A 366 -18.67 -10.96 -8.37
N GLN A 367 -18.96 -10.29 -9.48
CA GLN A 367 -19.85 -10.83 -10.52
C GLN A 367 -19.31 -12.13 -11.10
N TRP A 368 -18.01 -12.18 -11.43
CA TRP A 368 -17.36 -13.38 -11.93
C TRP A 368 -17.46 -14.56 -10.95
N ARG A 369 -17.14 -14.35 -9.67
CA ARG A 369 -17.26 -15.41 -8.65
C ARG A 369 -18.70 -15.94 -8.53
N ARG A 370 -19.70 -15.07 -8.67
CA ARG A 370 -21.11 -15.49 -8.72
C ARG A 370 -21.41 -16.34 -9.96
N ILE A 371 -20.91 -15.95 -11.13
CA ILE A 371 -21.09 -16.70 -12.38
C ILE A 371 -20.48 -18.10 -12.26
N LEU A 372 -19.28 -18.23 -11.70
CA LEU A 372 -18.63 -19.53 -11.50
C LEU A 372 -19.44 -20.46 -10.60
N ARG A 373 -20.00 -19.95 -9.49
CA ARG A 373 -20.88 -20.76 -8.63
C ARG A 373 -22.14 -21.21 -9.37
N GLN A 374 -22.78 -20.32 -10.11
CA GLN A 374 -23.96 -20.66 -10.92
C GLN A 374 -23.64 -21.69 -12.00
N LEU A 375 -22.49 -21.56 -12.67
CA LEU A 375 -22.04 -22.51 -13.68
C LEU A 375 -21.80 -23.90 -13.07
N PHE A 376 -21.15 -23.94 -11.90
CA PHE A 376 -20.93 -25.18 -11.17
C PHE A 376 -22.26 -25.83 -10.73
N GLU A 377 -23.23 -25.06 -10.22
CA GLU A 377 -24.57 -25.54 -9.84
C GLU A 377 -25.33 -26.12 -11.05
N LEU A 378 -25.23 -25.48 -12.23
CA LEU A 378 -25.86 -25.99 -13.46
C LEU A 378 -25.21 -27.31 -13.92
N GLU A 379 -23.87 -27.39 -13.92
CA GLU A 379 -23.14 -28.60 -14.33
C GLU A 379 -23.35 -29.78 -13.36
N THR A 380 -23.73 -29.51 -12.11
CA THR A 380 -24.00 -30.53 -11.09
C THR A 380 -25.48 -30.86 -10.94
N GLY A 381 -26.38 -29.92 -11.18
CA GLY A 381 -27.83 -30.10 -11.08
C GLY A 381 -28.48 -30.77 -12.29
N ASP A 382 -27.84 -30.73 -13.46
CA ASP A 382 -28.29 -31.44 -14.68
C ASP A 382 -27.84 -32.93 -14.71
N ALA A 383 -27.32 -33.48 -13.60
CA ALA A 383 -26.79 -34.85 -13.49
C ALA A 383 -27.72 -35.83 -12.75
#